data_AF-A0A7C6DVI5-F1
#
_entry.id   AF-A0A7C6DVI5-F1
#
_cell.length_a   1.000
_cell.length_b   1.000
_cell.length_c   1.000
_cell.angle_alpha   90.00
_cell.angle_beta   90.00
_cell.angle_gamma   90.00
#
_symmetry.space_group_name_H-M   'P 1'
#
loop_
_entity.id
_entity.type
_entity.pdbx_description
1 polymer ?
#
loop_
_entity_poly.entity_id
_entity_poly.type
_entity_poly.pdbx_seq_one_letter_code
_entity_poly.pdbx_strand_id
1 'polypeptide(L)'
;MTRILFALCTAFVAFFLSVLVVLAQDEPFDPDAAPPPIKRMSKDEQKRLNDADGPKSRVNTAVDLMEFRLRYAENEAAAAQYDVMFNHLGAFQAIMDDTIDYLYQALNRREKVFDSFKRFEIKLRGFATRLALIRREVPPAYDPYVRDLLKHLREARSKAVDPLFGELPSAYFPRRR
;
A
#
# COMPACT_ATOMS: atom_id res chain seq x y z
N MET A 1 -6.86 27.44 -44.96
CA MET A 1 -5.99 26.68 -44.02
C MET A 1 -6.48 26.70 -42.57
N THR A 2 -7.06 27.81 -42.08
CA THR A 2 -7.52 27.95 -40.68
C THR A 2 -8.62 26.96 -40.25
N ARG A 3 -9.53 26.55 -41.15
CA ARG A 3 -10.61 25.59 -40.83
C ARG A 3 -10.11 24.14 -40.63
N ILE A 4 -9.05 23.74 -41.33
CA ILE A 4 -8.45 22.39 -41.22
C ILE A 4 -7.65 22.28 -39.93
N LEU A 5 -6.97 23.36 -39.53
CA LEU A 5 -6.23 23.43 -38.27
C LEU A 5 -7.17 23.32 -37.05
N PHE A 6 -8.33 23.98 -37.11
CA PHE A 6 -9.33 23.93 -36.04
C PHE A 6 -9.94 22.52 -35.89
N ALA A 7 -10.25 21.86 -37.01
CA ALA A 7 -10.78 20.49 -37.01
C ALA A 7 -9.77 19.46 -36.47
N LEU A 8 -8.49 19.61 -36.82
CA LEU A 8 -7.41 18.76 -36.28
C LEU A 8 -7.21 18.97 -34.78
N CYS A 9 -7.26 20.21 -34.28
CA CYS A 9 -7.18 20.49 -32.85
C CYS A 9 -8.38 19.89 -32.08
N THR A 10 -9.60 19.97 -32.61
CA THR A 10 -10.78 19.38 -31.95
C THR A 10 -10.72 17.86 -31.89
N ALA A 11 -10.20 17.20 -32.94
CA ALA A 11 -10.03 15.75 -32.96
C ALA A 11 -8.94 15.29 -31.97
N PHE A 12 -7.84 16.06 -31.86
CA PHE A 12 -6.76 15.77 -30.92
C PHE A 12 -7.21 15.92 -29.47
N VAL A 13 -7.99 16.96 -29.15
CA VAL A 13 -8.55 17.16 -27.80
C VAL A 13 -9.54 16.06 -27.43
N ALA A 14 -10.41 15.63 -28.35
CA ALA A 14 -11.36 14.54 -28.10
C ALA A 14 -10.65 13.19 -27.87
N PHE A 15 -9.56 12.92 -28.59
CA PHE A 15 -8.74 11.72 -28.38
C PHE A 15 -7.99 11.74 -27.04
N PHE A 16 -7.48 12.90 -26.61
CA PHE A 16 -6.87 13.02 -25.29
C PHE A 16 -7.89 12.88 -24.14
N LEU A 17 -9.12 13.37 -24.34
CA LEU A 17 -10.18 13.24 -23.34
C LEU A 17 -10.61 11.77 -23.12
N SER A 18 -10.69 10.97 -24.19
CA SER A 18 -11.11 9.58 -24.08
C SER A 18 -10.08 8.67 -23.42
N VAL A 19 -8.77 8.97 -23.57
CA VAL A 19 -7.70 8.23 -22.87
C VAL A 19 -7.77 8.44 -21.34
N LEU A 20 -8.17 9.63 -20.87
CA LEU A 20 -8.27 9.91 -19.43
C LEU A 20 -9.44 9.19 -18.75
N VAL A 21 -10.56 8.98 -19.46
CA VAL A 21 -11.74 8.30 -18.90
C VAL A 21 -11.47 6.82 -18.59
N VAL A 22 -10.60 6.14 -19.36
CA VAL A 22 -10.25 4.73 -19.14
C VAL A 22 -9.43 4.51 -17.85
N LEU A 23 -8.67 5.52 -17.40
CA LEU A 23 -7.85 5.41 -16.20
C LEU A 23 -8.61 5.66 -14.88
N ALA A 24 -9.87 6.08 -14.96
CA ALA A 24 -10.66 6.55 -13.81
C ALA A 24 -11.92 5.71 -13.53
N GLN A 25 -12.02 4.49 -14.06
CA GLN A 25 -13.14 3.62 -13.74
C GLN A 25 -12.94 3.02 -12.34
N ASP A 26 -13.72 3.51 -11.37
CA ASP A 26 -14.03 2.76 -10.16
C ASP A 26 -14.64 1.41 -10.59
N GLU A 27 -14.02 0.30 -10.20
CA GLU A 27 -14.50 -1.01 -10.63
C GLU A 27 -15.91 -1.29 -10.08
N PRO A 28 -16.78 -1.94 -10.88
CA PRO A 28 -18.10 -2.34 -10.42
C PRO A 28 -17.99 -3.18 -9.15
N PHE A 29 -18.89 -2.94 -8.19
CA PHE A 29 -19.04 -3.83 -7.04
C PHE A 29 -19.32 -5.25 -7.52
N ASP A 30 -18.37 -6.15 -7.28
CA ASP A 30 -18.51 -7.58 -7.57
C ASP A 30 -19.15 -8.28 -6.37
N PRO A 31 -20.42 -8.73 -6.48
CA PRO A 31 -21.11 -9.41 -5.39
C PRO A 31 -20.46 -10.76 -5.01
N ASP A 32 -19.64 -11.33 -5.91
CA ASP A 32 -18.95 -12.61 -5.70
C ASP A 32 -17.55 -12.41 -5.11
N ALA A 33 -17.12 -11.15 -4.86
CA ALA A 33 -15.85 -10.87 -4.21
C ALA A 33 -15.86 -11.29 -2.74
N ALA A 34 -14.76 -11.91 -2.31
CA ALA A 34 -14.52 -12.23 -0.91
C ALA A 34 -14.52 -10.94 -0.08
N PRO A 35 -15.08 -10.97 1.15
CA PRO A 35 -15.07 -9.80 2.02
C PRO A 35 -13.62 -9.39 2.31
N PRO A 36 -13.31 -8.09 2.36
CA PRO A 36 -11.96 -7.64 2.67
C PRO A 36 -11.56 -8.10 4.08
N PRO A 37 -10.31 -8.52 4.29
CA PRO A 37 -9.87 -8.98 5.59
C PRO A 37 -9.89 -7.85 6.61
N ILE A 38 -10.02 -8.26 7.86
CA ILE A 38 -9.89 -7.34 8.98
C ILE A 38 -8.42 -6.89 9.06
N LYS A 39 -8.18 -5.59 8.85
CA LYS A 39 -6.86 -4.96 8.97
C LYS A 39 -6.46 -4.82 10.43
N ARG A 40 -5.99 -5.90 11.05
CA ARG A 40 -5.52 -5.89 12.44
C ARG A 40 -4.27 -6.75 12.59
N MET A 41 -3.28 -6.20 13.28
CA MET A 41 -2.16 -6.97 13.82
C MET A 41 -2.50 -7.54 15.20
N SER A 42 -1.74 -8.55 15.65
CA SER A 42 -1.94 -9.14 16.97
C SER A 42 -1.49 -8.17 18.08
N LYS A 43 -1.95 -8.41 19.31
CA LYS A 43 -1.50 -7.63 20.48
C LYS A 43 0.00 -7.77 20.71
N ASP A 44 0.56 -8.94 20.44
CA ASP A 44 1.99 -9.20 20.60
C ASP A 44 2.82 -8.46 19.55
N GLU A 45 2.34 -8.38 18.32
CA GLU A 45 2.97 -7.59 17.25
C GLU A 45 2.97 -6.11 17.60
N GLN A 46 1.81 -5.59 18.01
CA GLN A 46 1.70 -4.20 18.46
C GLN A 46 2.64 -3.91 19.63
N LYS A 47 2.71 -4.83 20.61
CA LYS A 47 3.62 -4.72 21.75
C LYS A 47 5.08 -4.66 21.28
N ARG A 48 5.50 -5.55 20.39
CA ARG A 48 6.86 -5.56 19.83
C ARG A 48 7.21 -4.27 19.09
N LEU A 49 6.26 -3.66 18.39
CA LEU A 49 6.45 -2.36 17.73
C LEU A 49 6.56 -1.21 18.75
N ASN A 50 5.76 -1.25 19.82
CA ASN A 50 5.76 -0.23 20.86
C ASN A 50 7.00 -0.31 21.77
N ASP A 51 7.53 -1.51 21.99
CA ASP A 51 8.73 -1.74 22.80
C ASP A 51 10.04 -1.42 22.05
N ALA A 52 9.97 -1.12 20.76
CA ALA A 52 11.16 -0.85 19.96
C ALA A 52 11.81 0.50 20.35
N ASP A 53 13.13 0.46 20.60
CA ASP A 53 13.91 1.63 21.00
C ASP A 53 14.17 2.58 19.81
N GLY A 54 13.22 3.46 19.58
CA GLY A 54 13.28 4.53 18.59
C GLY A 54 13.00 4.12 17.14
N PRO A 55 13.02 5.09 16.21
CA PRO A 55 12.45 4.91 14.88
C PRO A 55 13.13 3.87 14.01
N LYS A 56 14.44 3.73 14.13
CA LYS A 56 15.20 2.74 13.36
C LYS A 56 14.88 1.32 13.82
N SER A 57 14.82 1.11 15.13
CA SER A 57 14.48 -0.19 15.72
C SER A 57 13.05 -0.59 15.35
N ARG A 58 12.10 0.34 15.48
CA ARG A 58 10.69 0.08 15.13
C ARG A 58 10.49 -0.28 13.66
N VAL A 59 11.16 0.41 12.73
CA VAL A 59 11.11 0.05 11.30
C VAL A 59 11.68 -1.33 11.02
N ASN A 60 12.80 -1.71 11.65
CA ASN A 60 13.34 -3.06 11.48
C ASN A 60 12.34 -4.12 11.99
N THR A 61 11.80 -3.92 13.19
CA THR A 61 10.79 -4.81 13.77
C THR A 61 9.55 -4.92 12.87
N ALA A 62 9.05 -3.79 12.35
CA ALA A 62 7.92 -3.77 11.43
C ALA A 62 8.20 -4.56 10.15
N VAL A 63 9.35 -4.33 9.53
CA VAL A 63 9.76 -5.05 8.31
C VAL A 63 9.85 -6.56 8.57
N ASP A 64 10.41 -6.97 9.71
CA ASP A 64 10.51 -8.39 10.06
C ASP A 64 9.14 -9.04 10.28
N LEU A 65 8.21 -8.32 10.92
CA LEU A 65 6.82 -8.76 11.09
C LEU A 65 6.08 -8.82 9.76
N MET A 66 6.25 -7.83 8.89
CA MET A 66 5.67 -7.81 7.54
C MET A 66 6.22 -8.96 6.69
N GLU A 67 7.53 -9.21 6.75
CA GLU A 67 8.19 -10.33 6.08
C GLU A 67 7.61 -11.67 6.55
N PHE A 68 7.41 -11.83 7.86
CA PHE A 68 6.75 -12.99 8.44
C PHE A 68 5.32 -13.14 7.90
N ARG A 69 4.50 -12.08 7.96
CA ARG A 69 3.11 -12.13 7.50
C ARG A 69 3.01 -12.47 6.02
N LEU A 70 3.85 -11.86 5.19
CA LEU A 70 3.82 -12.11 3.75
C LEU A 70 4.26 -13.53 3.41
N ARG A 71 5.32 -14.05 4.04
CA ARG A 71 5.75 -15.45 3.85
C ARG A 71 4.67 -16.46 4.22
N TYR A 72 3.94 -16.22 5.32
CA TYR A 72 2.81 -17.09 5.66
C TYR A 72 1.68 -16.95 4.64
N ALA A 73 1.34 -15.74 4.21
CA ALA A 73 0.33 -15.55 3.16
C ALA A 73 0.69 -16.30 1.86
N GLU A 74 1.97 -16.30 1.46
CA GLU A 74 2.44 -17.08 0.29
C GLU A 74 2.24 -18.58 0.49
N ASN A 75 2.59 -19.11 1.66
CA ASN A 75 2.41 -20.53 1.96
C ASN A 75 0.93 -20.94 1.96
N GLU A 76 0.07 -20.12 2.56
CA GLU A 76 -1.37 -20.38 2.61
C GLU A 76 -2.03 -20.23 1.23
N ALA A 77 -1.56 -19.29 0.40
CA ALA A 77 -1.98 -19.17 -1.00
C ALA A 77 -1.66 -20.44 -1.79
N ALA A 78 -0.43 -20.96 -1.65
CA ALA A 78 0.00 -22.21 -2.29
C ALA A 78 -0.78 -23.44 -1.79
N ALA A 79 -1.26 -23.41 -0.54
CA ALA A 79 -2.11 -24.45 0.05
C ALA A 79 -3.62 -24.27 -0.21
N ALA A 80 -4.00 -23.28 -1.04
CA ALA A 80 -5.38 -22.88 -1.31
C ALA A 80 -6.20 -22.51 -0.04
N GLN A 81 -5.53 -22.08 1.04
CA GLN A 81 -6.13 -21.62 2.29
C GLN A 81 -6.33 -20.09 2.23
N TYR A 82 -7.17 -19.62 1.31
CA TYR A 82 -7.27 -18.21 0.97
C TYR A 82 -7.81 -17.32 2.11
N ASP A 83 -8.68 -17.83 2.97
CA ASP A 83 -9.20 -17.08 4.12
C ASP A 83 -8.08 -16.83 5.15
N VAL A 84 -7.20 -17.81 5.36
CA VAL A 84 -6.04 -17.70 6.25
C VAL A 84 -5.01 -16.73 5.64
N MET A 85 -4.74 -16.87 4.35
CA MET A 85 -3.91 -15.91 3.58
C MET A 85 -4.40 -14.48 3.77
N PHE A 86 -5.72 -14.23 3.63
CA PHE A 86 -6.32 -12.90 3.82
C PHE A 86 -6.09 -12.33 5.21
N ASN A 87 -6.19 -13.14 6.26
CA ASN A 87 -5.86 -12.70 7.62
C ASN A 87 -4.39 -12.25 7.73
N HIS A 88 -3.47 -13.00 7.13
CA HIS A 88 -2.05 -12.61 7.11
C HIS A 88 -1.82 -11.32 6.31
N LEU A 89 -2.46 -11.16 5.16
CA LEU A 89 -2.37 -9.93 4.36
C LEU A 89 -3.02 -8.72 5.06
N GLY A 90 -4.12 -8.92 5.80
CA GLY A 90 -4.73 -7.88 6.62
C GLY A 90 -3.83 -7.40 7.75
N ALA A 91 -3.15 -8.33 8.44
CA ALA A 91 -2.15 -8.01 9.45
C ALA A 91 -0.92 -7.32 8.85
N PHE A 92 -0.44 -7.77 7.68
CA PHE A 92 0.62 -7.11 6.92
C PHE A 92 0.28 -5.64 6.63
N GLN A 93 -0.94 -5.38 6.13
CA GLN A 93 -1.40 -4.03 5.86
C GLN A 93 -1.44 -3.17 7.13
N ALA A 94 -1.97 -3.73 8.24
CA ALA A 94 -2.05 -3.02 9.51
C ALA A 94 -0.66 -2.61 10.04
N ILE A 95 0.35 -3.49 9.94
CA ILE A 95 1.72 -3.18 10.38
C ILE A 95 2.32 -2.07 9.50
N MET A 96 2.08 -2.12 8.19
CA MET A 96 2.55 -1.08 7.26
C MET A 96 1.96 0.30 7.60
N ASP A 97 0.65 0.35 7.85
CA ASP A 97 -0.07 1.58 8.18
C ASP A 97 0.40 2.17 9.50
N ASP A 98 0.50 1.35 10.56
CA ASP A 98 1.05 1.77 11.86
C ASP A 98 2.48 2.33 11.74
N THR A 99 3.31 1.70 10.90
CA THR A 99 4.70 2.11 10.72
C THR A 99 4.82 3.45 10.02
N ILE A 100 4.04 3.68 8.95
CA ILE A 100 3.99 4.98 8.28
C ILE A 100 3.50 6.05 9.26
N ASP A 101 2.39 5.79 9.96
CA ASP A 101 1.82 6.74 10.92
C ASP A 101 2.83 7.10 12.01
N TYR A 102 3.51 6.10 12.57
CA TYR A 102 4.55 6.32 13.57
C TYR A 102 5.69 7.20 13.03
N LEU A 103 6.19 6.93 11.81
CA LEU A 103 7.30 7.70 11.22
C LEU A 103 6.90 9.16 10.99
N TYR A 104 5.67 9.42 10.56
CA TYR A 104 5.15 10.78 10.43
C TYR A 104 4.99 11.48 11.78
N GLN A 105 4.52 10.77 12.80
CA GLN A 105 4.45 11.32 14.15
C GLN A 105 5.85 11.66 14.70
N ALA A 106 6.84 10.79 14.47
CA ALA A 106 8.23 11.02 14.85
C ALA A 106 8.86 12.20 14.08
N LEU A 107 8.56 12.33 12.79
CA LEU A 107 8.95 13.49 11.99
C LEU A 107 8.38 14.79 12.57
N ASN A 108 7.10 14.79 12.94
CA ASN A 108 6.44 15.95 13.57
C ASN A 108 7.04 16.30 14.93
N ARG A 109 7.58 15.32 15.67
CA ARG A 109 8.35 15.52 16.90
C ARG A 109 9.80 15.94 16.64
N ARG A 110 10.19 16.18 15.39
CA ARG A 110 11.55 16.56 14.95
C ARG A 110 12.61 15.51 15.29
N GLU A 111 12.22 14.24 15.36
CA GLU A 111 13.16 13.12 15.51
C GLU A 111 13.94 12.88 14.20
N LYS A 112 15.15 12.33 14.30
CA LYS A 112 15.96 11.96 13.13
C LYS A 112 15.43 10.68 12.50
N VAL A 113 14.45 10.81 11.60
CA VAL A 113 13.74 9.67 10.97
C VAL A 113 13.98 9.51 9.47
N PHE A 114 14.81 10.35 8.86
CA PHE A 114 15.13 10.30 7.43
C PHE A 114 15.64 8.91 6.99
N ASP A 115 16.61 8.36 7.72
CA ASP A 115 17.15 7.03 7.43
C ASP A 115 16.11 5.92 7.62
N SER A 116 15.16 6.10 8.54
CA SER A 116 14.07 5.17 8.78
C SER A 116 13.06 5.17 7.63
N PHE A 117 12.66 6.34 7.13
CA PHE A 117 11.82 6.48 5.94
C PHE A 117 12.46 5.83 4.71
N LYS A 118 13.72 6.19 4.43
CA LYS A 118 14.49 5.62 3.31
C LYS A 118 14.59 4.09 3.41
N ARG A 119 14.90 3.57 4.61
CA ARG A 119 14.97 2.13 4.84
C ARG A 119 13.64 1.44 4.61
N PHE A 120 12.56 2.04 5.12
CA PHE A 120 11.23 1.47 5.01
C PHE A 120 10.79 1.41 3.53
N GLU A 121 10.95 2.50 2.78
CA GLU A 121 10.68 2.54 1.32
C GLU A 121 11.39 1.39 0.57
N ILE A 122 12.70 1.24 0.80
CA ILE A 122 13.51 0.22 0.10
C ILE A 122 12.96 -1.18 0.37
N LYS A 123 12.51 -1.43 1.60
CA LYS A 123 11.92 -2.72 2.00
C LYS A 123 10.54 -2.94 1.40
N LEU A 124 9.67 -1.92 1.42
CA LEU A 124 8.36 -1.97 0.78
C LEU A 124 8.45 -2.32 -0.71
N ARG A 125 9.47 -1.81 -1.41
CA ARG A 125 9.73 -2.16 -2.82
C ARG A 125 9.89 -3.67 -3.02
N GLY A 126 10.52 -4.38 -2.08
CA GLY A 126 10.70 -5.84 -2.15
C GLY A 126 9.39 -6.62 -2.02
N PHE A 127 8.41 -6.09 -1.27
CA PHE A 127 7.12 -6.75 -1.07
C PHE A 127 6.20 -6.67 -2.30
N ALA A 128 6.38 -5.67 -3.17
CA ALA A 128 5.50 -5.45 -4.32
C ALA A 128 5.49 -6.63 -5.30
N THR A 129 6.66 -7.18 -5.61
CA THR A 129 6.77 -8.33 -6.53
C THR A 129 6.08 -9.57 -5.95
N ARG A 130 6.22 -9.80 -4.65
CA ARG A 130 5.66 -10.95 -3.92
C ARG A 130 4.14 -10.89 -3.85
N LEU A 131 3.57 -9.73 -3.50
CA LEU A 131 2.12 -9.53 -3.56
C LEU A 131 1.56 -9.70 -4.98
N ALA A 132 2.32 -9.29 -6.00
CA ALA A 132 1.91 -9.50 -7.39
C ALA A 132 1.93 -10.97 -7.81
N LEU A 133 2.79 -11.80 -7.20
CA LEU A 133 2.77 -13.25 -7.38
C LEU A 133 1.52 -13.87 -6.74
N ILE A 134 1.24 -13.55 -5.47
CA ILE A 134 0.01 -13.99 -4.78
C ILE A 134 -1.22 -13.64 -5.62
N ARG A 135 -1.31 -12.40 -6.11
CA ARG A 135 -2.43 -11.93 -6.95
C ARG A 135 -2.69 -12.83 -8.18
N ARG A 136 -1.63 -13.37 -8.79
CA ARG A 136 -1.75 -14.22 -9.98
C ARG A 136 -2.26 -15.62 -9.68
N GLU A 137 -2.11 -16.08 -8.45
CA GLU A 137 -2.43 -17.44 -8.02
C GLU A 137 -3.78 -17.54 -7.31
N VAL A 138 -4.30 -16.41 -6.80
CA VAL A 138 -5.58 -16.40 -6.08
C VAL A 138 -6.79 -16.48 -7.03
N PRO A 139 -7.90 -17.09 -6.59
CA PRO A 139 -9.15 -17.07 -7.33
C PRO A 139 -9.68 -15.65 -7.54
N PRO A 140 -10.50 -15.41 -8.58
CA PRO A 140 -11.05 -14.09 -8.90
C PRO A 140 -11.72 -13.39 -7.71
N ALA A 141 -12.42 -14.14 -6.85
CA ALA A 141 -13.08 -13.61 -5.66
C ALA A 141 -12.12 -12.87 -4.70
N TYR A 142 -10.84 -13.27 -4.64
CA TYR A 142 -9.84 -12.69 -3.74
C TYR A 142 -8.96 -11.62 -4.43
N ASP A 143 -8.98 -11.51 -5.76
CA ASP A 143 -8.18 -10.55 -6.54
C ASP A 143 -8.40 -9.07 -6.12
N PRO A 144 -9.64 -8.59 -5.91
CA PRO A 144 -9.89 -7.17 -5.65
C PRO A 144 -9.08 -6.65 -4.47
N TYR A 145 -9.08 -7.39 -3.37
CA TYR A 145 -8.33 -6.99 -2.18
C TYR A 145 -6.81 -7.04 -2.40
N VAL A 146 -6.26 -8.10 -3.01
CA VAL A 146 -4.80 -8.21 -3.23
C VAL A 146 -4.32 -7.10 -4.17
N ARG A 147 -5.12 -6.76 -5.19
CA ARG A 147 -4.87 -5.63 -6.08
C ARG A 147 -4.89 -4.30 -5.34
N ASP A 148 -5.86 -4.08 -4.45
CA ASP A 148 -5.96 -2.85 -3.68
C ASP A 148 -4.83 -2.75 -2.64
N LEU A 149 -4.41 -3.86 -2.04
CA LEU A 149 -3.24 -3.92 -1.19
C LEU A 149 -1.95 -3.54 -1.96
N LEU A 150 -1.81 -3.96 -3.22
CA LEU A 150 -0.71 -3.53 -4.09
C LEU A 150 -0.73 -2.02 -4.37
N LYS A 151 -1.91 -1.43 -4.60
CA LYS A 151 -2.04 0.04 -4.74
C LYS A 151 -1.65 0.73 -3.45
N HIS A 152 -2.16 0.25 -2.32
CA HIS A 152 -1.89 0.78 -0.98
C HIS A 152 -0.41 0.69 -0.60
N LEU A 153 0.27 -0.40 -0.98
CA LEU A 153 1.73 -0.53 -0.82
C LEU A 153 2.49 0.52 -1.64
N ARG A 154 2.05 0.81 -2.87
CA ARG A 154 2.66 1.87 -3.70
C ARG A 154 2.44 3.24 -3.07
N GLU A 155 1.26 3.52 -2.54
CA GLU A 155 0.97 4.76 -1.81
C GLU A 155 1.82 4.87 -0.54
N ALA A 156 1.97 3.80 0.23
CA ALA A 156 2.85 3.78 1.40
C ALA A 156 4.32 4.05 1.03
N ARG A 157 4.77 3.56 -0.15
CA ARG A 157 6.09 3.90 -0.69
C ARG A 157 6.19 5.38 -1.04
N SER A 158 5.23 5.94 -1.75
CA SER A 158 5.20 7.38 -2.04
C SER A 158 5.27 8.19 -0.74
N LYS A 159 4.42 7.86 0.24
CA LYS A 159 4.46 8.46 1.59
C LYS A 159 5.80 8.29 2.30
N ALA A 160 6.55 7.22 2.06
CA ALA A 160 7.88 7.06 2.64
C ALA A 160 8.96 7.87 1.90
N VAL A 161 8.71 8.28 0.67
CA VAL A 161 9.61 9.08 -0.18
C VAL A 161 9.43 10.57 0.08
N ASP A 162 8.21 11.08 0.24
CA ASP A 162 7.94 12.53 0.35
C ASP A 162 8.86 13.26 1.36
N PRO A 163 9.04 12.75 2.60
CA PRO A 163 9.89 13.42 3.60
C PRO A 163 11.38 13.47 3.21
N LEU A 164 11.81 12.66 2.25
CA LEU A 164 13.20 12.63 1.80
C LEU A 164 13.57 13.84 0.91
N PHE A 165 12.57 14.54 0.39
CA PHE A 165 12.75 15.70 -0.50
C PHE A 165 12.29 17.02 0.11
N GLY A 166 11.92 17.04 1.39
CA GLY A 166 11.38 18.22 2.06
C GLY A 166 9.92 18.52 1.68
N GLU A 167 9.27 17.64 0.92
CA GLU A 167 7.84 17.68 0.68
C GLU A 167 7.14 17.10 1.90
N LEU A 168 6.47 17.96 2.67
CA LEU A 168 5.50 17.47 3.65
C LEU A 168 4.24 17.07 2.88
N PRO A 169 3.65 15.90 3.14
CA PRO A 169 2.46 15.47 2.41
C PRO A 169 1.36 16.53 2.54
N SER A 170 0.84 16.99 1.42
CA SER A 170 -0.19 18.05 1.40
C SER A 170 -1.54 17.62 1.98
N ALA A 171 -1.68 16.38 2.46
CA ALA A 171 -2.99 15.80 2.77
C ALA A 171 -3.02 14.78 3.94
N TYR A 172 -2.22 14.94 4.99
CA TYR A 172 -2.43 14.12 6.22
C TYR A 172 -3.24 14.85 7.30
N PHE A 173 -4.56 14.87 7.12
CA PHE A 173 -5.52 14.93 8.22
C PHE A 173 -6.00 13.50 8.48
N PRO A 174 -5.67 12.86 9.61
CA PRO A 174 -6.31 11.61 9.95
C PRO A 174 -7.79 11.89 10.20
N ARG A 175 -8.71 11.18 9.52
CA ARG A 175 -10.08 11.08 9.99
C ARG A 175 -10.03 10.40 11.35
N ARG A 176 -10.15 11.19 12.42
CA ARG A 176 -10.43 10.68 13.76
C ARG A 176 -11.69 9.80 13.66
N ARG A 177 -11.57 8.53 14.02
CA ARG A 177 -12.70 7.74 14.50
C ARG A 177 -12.63 7.69 16.01
#